data_AF-A0A3N5VU35-F1
#
_entry.id   AF-A0A3N5VU35-F1
#
_cell.length_a   1.000
_cell.length_b   1.000
_cell.length_c   1.000
_cell.angle_alpha   90.00
_cell.angle_beta   90.00
_cell.angle_gamma   90.00
#
_symmetry.space_group_name_H-M   'P 1'
#
loop_
_entity.id
_entity.type
_entity.pdbx_description
1 polymer ?
#
loop_
_entity_poly.entity_id
_entity_poly.type
_entity_poly.pdbx_seq_one_letter_code
_entity_poly.pdbx_strand_id
1 'polypeptide(L)'
;MKAYLDIETSFGKEITVIGIFTPPDRVIQLVGEDVNWTNLWNSLDGVTQVLTYNGARFDLPVIRQAVKLDLNRYFQCRDLMYECWKQNLYGGLKKVEEKLGIERLSKGIDGIEAMRLWERFRRYRDEEALQSLLEYNREDVVNLYLLEACLERIQEKKD
;
A
#
# COMPACT_ATOMS: atom_id res chain seq x y z
N MET A 1 -3.20 -16.48 5.12
CA MET A 1 -2.76 -15.31 5.94
C MET A 1 -3.28 -14.02 5.31
N LYS A 2 -3.31 -12.90 6.05
CA LYS A 2 -3.59 -11.57 5.50
C LYS A 2 -2.30 -10.91 5.01
N ALA A 3 -2.37 -10.20 3.89
CA ALA A 3 -1.32 -9.28 3.45
C ALA A 3 -1.91 -7.90 3.19
N TYR A 4 -1.14 -6.86 3.48
CA TYR A 4 -1.50 -5.46 3.26
C TYR A 4 -0.64 -4.94 2.12
N LEU A 5 -1.28 -4.37 1.11
CA LEU A 5 -0.66 -4.03 -0.16
C LEU A 5 -0.96 -2.59 -0.53
N ASP A 6 0.06 -1.91 -0.99
CA ASP A 6 0.01 -0.55 -1.53
C ASP A 6 1.03 -0.41 -2.68
N ILE A 7 0.72 0.41 -3.68
CA ILE A 7 1.62 0.69 -4.80
C ILE A 7 1.99 2.17 -4.92
N GLU A 8 3.22 2.40 -5.35
CA GLU A 8 3.66 3.70 -5.85
C GLU A 8 3.73 3.71 -7.36
N THR A 9 3.50 4.87 -7.96
CA THR A 9 3.57 5.05 -9.42
C THR A 9 4.45 6.20 -9.81
N SER A 10 4.92 6.21 -11.06
CA SER A 10 5.66 7.32 -11.66
C SER A 10 4.71 8.30 -12.36
N PHE A 11 5.21 9.48 -12.77
CA PHE A 11 4.46 10.37 -13.67
C PHE A 11 4.10 9.70 -15.01
N GLY A 12 4.82 8.66 -15.40
CA GLY A 12 4.54 7.82 -16.58
C GLY A 12 3.45 6.76 -16.35
N LYS A 13 2.84 6.71 -15.16
CA LYS A 13 1.85 5.69 -14.74
C LYS A 13 2.40 4.26 -14.69
N GLU A 14 3.71 4.13 -14.56
CA GLU A 14 4.37 2.85 -14.29
C GLU A 14 4.36 2.59 -12.78
N ILE A 15 4.24 1.33 -12.37
CA ILE A 15 4.44 0.98 -10.95
C ILE A 15 5.92 1.08 -10.64
N THR A 16 6.26 1.80 -9.57
CA THR A 16 7.64 2.02 -9.13
C THR A 16 7.99 1.15 -7.93
N VAL A 17 7.03 1.00 -7.01
CA VAL A 17 7.14 0.15 -5.82
C VAL A 17 5.83 -0.62 -5.63
N ILE A 18 5.93 -1.90 -5.28
CA ILE A 18 4.84 -2.65 -4.65
C ILE A 18 5.27 -2.99 -3.23
N GLY A 19 4.60 -2.39 -2.25
CA GLY A 19 4.76 -2.72 -0.84
C GLY A 19 3.82 -3.85 -0.46
N ILE A 20 4.33 -4.80 0.34
CA ILE A 20 3.55 -5.91 0.88
C ILE A 20 3.98 -6.12 2.33
N PHE A 21 3.03 -5.98 3.26
CA PHE A 21 3.24 -6.35 4.65
C PHE A 21 2.43 -7.60 4.99
N THR A 22 3.10 -8.63 5.52
CA THR A 22 2.48 -9.81 6.11
C THR A 22 2.85 -9.81 7.59
N PRO A 23 1.91 -9.52 8.51
CA PRO A 23 2.19 -9.50 9.94
C PRO A 23 2.74 -10.84 10.45
N PRO A 24 3.55 -10.82 11.53
CA PRO A 24 3.84 -9.64 12.36
C PRO A 24 4.99 -8.75 11.86
N ASP A 25 5.88 -9.22 11.00
CA ASP A 25 7.18 -8.58 10.79
C ASP A 25 7.71 -8.60 9.34
N ARG A 26 7.03 -9.27 8.41
CA ARG A 26 7.52 -9.44 7.05
C ARG A 26 7.03 -8.31 6.13
N VAL A 27 7.91 -7.36 5.84
CA VAL A 27 7.72 -6.36 4.78
C VAL A 27 8.54 -6.75 3.54
N ILE A 28 7.90 -6.77 2.38
CA ILE A 28 8.54 -6.91 1.07
C ILE A 28 8.24 -5.67 0.25
N GLN A 29 9.25 -5.15 -0.44
CA GLN A 29 9.09 -4.05 -1.39
C GLN A 29 9.74 -4.46 -2.71
N LEU A 30 8.93 -4.60 -3.75
CA LEU A 30 9.40 -4.83 -5.12
C LEU A 30 9.64 -3.49 -5.78
N VAL A 31 10.82 -3.24 -6.33
CA VAL A 31 11.23 -1.92 -6.83
C VAL A 31 11.64 -2.01 -8.30
N GLY A 32 11.09 -1.13 -9.14
CA GLY A 32 11.46 -1.05 -10.55
C GLY A 32 11.31 -2.39 -11.29
N GLU A 33 12.42 -2.98 -11.75
CA GLU A 33 12.43 -4.23 -12.51
C GLU A 33 11.94 -5.45 -11.71
N ASP A 34 12.00 -5.39 -10.37
CA ASP A 34 11.44 -6.43 -9.51
C ASP A 34 9.91 -6.45 -9.52
N VAL A 35 9.27 -5.41 -10.05
CA VAL A 35 7.82 -5.33 -10.22
C VAL A 35 7.40 -6.16 -11.43
N ASN A 36 7.30 -7.47 -11.22
CA ASN A 36 6.85 -8.43 -12.21
C ASN A 36 5.91 -9.49 -11.60
N TRP A 37 5.21 -10.21 -12.48
CA TRP A 37 4.25 -11.25 -12.09
C TRP A 37 4.85 -12.25 -11.09
N THR A 38 6.04 -12.78 -11.39
CA THR A 38 6.65 -13.87 -10.62
C THR A 38 7.00 -13.42 -9.22
N ASN A 39 7.65 -12.27 -9.09
CA ASN A 39 8.03 -11.72 -7.79
C ASN A 39 6.81 -11.35 -6.95
N LEU A 40 5.78 -10.75 -7.55
CA LEU A 40 4.54 -10.44 -6.83
C LEU A 40 3.84 -11.72 -6.37
N TRP A 41 3.73 -12.73 -7.23
CA TRP A 41 3.12 -14.01 -6.89
C TRP A 41 3.84 -14.69 -5.72
N ASN A 42 5.17 -14.80 -5.81
CA ASN A 42 5.98 -15.43 -4.76
C ASN A 42 5.94 -14.66 -3.44
N SER A 43 5.82 -13.33 -3.50
CA SER A 43 5.72 -12.50 -2.28
C SER A 43 4.41 -12.76 -1.53
N LEU A 44 3.36 -13.21 -2.23
CA LEU A 44 2.05 -13.52 -1.69
C LEU A 44 1.86 -15.02 -1.38
N ASP A 45 2.92 -15.81 -1.30
CA ASP A 45 2.82 -17.22 -0.93
C ASP A 45 2.15 -17.41 0.47
N GLY A 46 1.18 -18.33 0.55
CA GLY A 46 0.37 -18.55 1.76
C GLY A 46 -0.63 -17.44 2.12
N VAL A 47 -0.71 -16.36 1.34
CA VAL A 47 -1.72 -15.30 1.50
C VAL A 47 -3.06 -15.79 0.96
N THR A 48 -4.12 -15.52 1.70
CA THR A 48 -5.51 -15.85 1.34
C THR A 48 -6.35 -14.59 1.17
N GLN A 49 -5.94 -13.48 1.79
CA GLN A 49 -6.63 -12.21 1.79
C GLN A 49 -5.65 -11.07 1.60
N VAL A 50 -5.97 -10.15 0.68
CA VAL A 50 -5.18 -8.93 0.40
C VAL A 50 -6.00 -7.72 0.81
N LEU A 51 -5.42 -6.86 1.63
CA LEU A 51 -6.03 -5.64 2.12
C LEU A 51 -5.33 -4.42 1.51
N THR A 52 -6.12 -3.44 1.10
CA THR A 52 -5.67 -2.21 0.45
C THR A 52 -6.46 -1.01 0.99
N TYR A 53 -6.07 0.21 0.61
CA TYR A 53 -6.91 1.40 0.81
C TYR A 53 -7.14 2.10 -0.52
N ASN A 54 -8.40 2.15 -0.97
CA ASN A 54 -8.79 2.59 -2.31
C ASN A 54 -8.21 1.71 -3.45
N GLY A 55 -7.72 0.52 -3.12
CA GLY A 55 -7.09 -0.37 -4.08
C GLY A 55 -8.05 -1.00 -5.08
N ALA A 56 -9.34 -1.11 -4.75
CA ALA A 56 -10.34 -1.56 -5.71
C ALA A 56 -10.46 -0.61 -6.93
N ARG A 57 -10.16 0.68 -6.72
CA ARG A 57 -10.26 1.73 -7.74
C ARG A 57 -8.91 2.11 -8.36
N PHE A 58 -7.80 1.73 -7.72
CA PHE A 58 -6.47 2.16 -8.14
C PHE A 58 -5.49 0.98 -8.22
N ASP A 59 -5.02 0.47 -7.08
CA ASP A 59 -3.94 -0.52 -6.98
C ASP A 59 -4.23 -1.79 -7.80
N LEU A 60 -5.37 -2.44 -7.58
CA LEU A 60 -5.69 -3.72 -8.20
C LEU A 60 -5.84 -3.60 -9.73
N PRO A 61 -6.56 -2.58 -10.27
CA PRO A 61 -6.56 -2.31 -11.71
C PRO A 61 -5.17 -2.04 -12.30
N VAL A 62 -4.34 -1.25 -11.62
CA VAL A 62 -3.00 -0.87 -12.10
C VAL A 62 -2.06 -2.09 -12.12
N ILE A 63 -2.05 -2.90 -11.06
CA ILE A 63 -1.33 -4.18 -10.99
C ILE A 63 -1.76 -5.11 -12.12
N ARG A 64 -3.07 -5.29 -12.30
CA ARG A 64 -3.59 -6.15 -13.37
C ARG A 64 -3.13 -5.70 -14.74
N GLN A 65 -3.06 -4.39 -14.99
CA GLN A 65 -2.61 -3.86 -16.26
C GLN A 65 -1.10 -4.01 -16.45
N ALA A 66 -0.31 -3.65 -15.44
CA ALA A 66 1.14 -3.55 -15.50
C ALA A 66 1.81 -4.93 -15.46
N VAL A 67 1.48 -5.76 -14.45
CA VAL A 67 2.13 -7.07 -14.23
C VAL A 67 1.29 -8.25 -14.68
N LYS A 68 0.15 -7.99 -15.34
CA LYS A 68 -0.78 -9.00 -15.87
C LYS A 68 -1.38 -9.95 -14.82
N LEU A 69 -1.34 -9.57 -13.53
CA LEU A 69 -1.88 -10.32 -12.40
C LEU A 69 -3.20 -9.74 -11.89
N ASP A 70 -4.29 -10.50 -12.04
CA ASP A 70 -5.59 -10.16 -11.47
C ASP A 70 -5.74 -10.76 -10.07
N LEU A 71 -5.32 -10.00 -9.05
CA LEU A 71 -5.32 -10.46 -7.64
C LEU A 71 -6.72 -10.88 -7.15
N ASN A 72 -7.79 -10.26 -7.64
CA ASN A 72 -9.17 -10.62 -7.26
C ASN A 72 -9.57 -12.05 -7.66
N ARG A 73 -8.86 -12.67 -8.61
CA ARG A 73 -9.13 -14.06 -9.01
C ARG A 73 -8.53 -15.09 -8.06
N TYR A 74 -7.52 -14.70 -7.30
CA TYR A 74 -6.70 -15.62 -6.51
C TYR A 74 -6.79 -15.36 -5.01
N PHE A 75 -7.15 -14.14 -4.61
CA PHE A 75 -7.21 -13.71 -3.21
C PHE A 75 -8.56 -13.06 -2.90
N GLN A 76 -8.99 -13.18 -1.65
CA GLN A 76 -10.06 -12.33 -1.15
C GLN A 76 -9.52 -10.91 -0.98
N CYS A 77 -9.92 -9.98 -1.85
CA CYS A 77 -9.51 -8.59 -1.75
C CYS A 77 -10.51 -7.79 -0.89
N ARG A 78 -10.00 -7.10 0.14
CA ARG A 78 -10.76 -6.22 1.03
C ARG A 78 -10.18 -4.81 0.93
N ASP A 79 -11.03 -3.82 0.72
CA ASP A 79 -10.61 -2.42 0.62
C ASP A 79 -11.10 -1.65 1.85
N LEU A 80 -10.14 -1.26 2.69
CA LEU A 80 -10.40 -0.63 3.99
C LEU A 80 -11.00 0.78 3.85
N MET A 81 -10.88 1.42 2.68
CA MET A 81 -11.50 2.73 2.46
C MET A 81 -13.03 2.66 2.61
N TYR A 82 -13.67 1.62 2.07
CA TYR A 82 -15.12 1.48 2.18
C TYR A 82 -15.58 1.21 3.61
N GLU A 83 -14.74 0.60 4.43
CA GLU A 83 -15.03 0.38 5.84
C GLU A 83 -14.83 1.63 6.67
N CYS A 84 -13.80 2.41 6.35
CA CYS A 84 -13.63 3.76 6.88
C CYS A 84 -14.87 4.60 6.62
N TRP A 85 -15.42 4.55 5.39
CA TRP A 85 -16.64 5.30 5.05
C TRP A 85 -17.86 4.87 5.88
N LYS A 86 -18.02 3.58 6.20
CA LYS A 86 -19.07 3.10 7.12
C LYS A 86 -18.93 3.68 8.54
N GLN A 87 -17.73 4.13 8.90
CA GLN A 87 -17.43 4.79 10.17
C GLN A 87 -17.32 6.32 10.06
N ASN A 88 -17.76 6.93 8.96
CA ASN A 88 -17.62 8.37 8.67
C ASN A 88 -16.16 8.87 8.60
N LEU A 89 -15.20 7.97 8.37
CA LEU A 89 -13.79 8.28 8.17
C LEU A 89 -13.54 8.49 6.67
N TYR A 90 -13.68 9.73 6.23
CA TYR A 90 -13.45 10.13 4.84
C TYR A 90 -12.07 10.74 4.61
N GLY A 91 -11.50 10.49 3.43
CA GLY A 91 -10.21 11.02 2.97
C GLY A 91 -9.32 9.95 2.34
N GLY A 92 -8.12 10.33 1.94
CA GLY A 92 -7.03 9.38 1.68
C GLY A 92 -6.51 8.77 2.99
N LEU A 93 -5.73 7.68 2.89
CA LEU A 93 -5.22 6.91 4.02
C LEU A 93 -4.64 7.81 5.13
N LYS A 94 -3.76 8.75 4.78
CA LYS A 94 -3.16 9.72 5.72
C LYS A 94 -4.13 10.52 6.55
N LYS A 95 -5.21 10.99 5.93
CA LYS A 95 -6.23 11.77 6.64
C LYS A 95 -7.00 10.89 7.62
N VAL A 96 -7.13 9.60 7.33
CA VAL A 96 -7.78 8.64 8.23
C VAL A 96 -6.84 8.24 9.36
N GLU A 97 -5.57 7.97 9.06
CA GLU A 97 -4.53 7.69 10.06
C GLU A 97 -4.43 8.83 11.09
N GLU A 98 -4.36 10.08 10.63
CA GLU A 98 -4.32 11.26 11.51
C GLU A 98 -5.54 11.32 12.45
N LYS A 99 -6.76 11.08 11.91
CA LYS A 99 -8.00 11.06 12.71
C LYS A 99 -8.01 9.94 13.75
N LEU A 100 -7.32 8.84 13.49
CA LEU A 100 -7.25 7.68 14.37
C LEU A 100 -6.01 7.67 15.26
N GLY A 101 -5.13 8.67 15.15
CA GLY A 101 -3.88 8.73 15.91
C GLY A 101 -2.85 7.67 15.50
N ILE A 102 -2.89 7.19 14.25
CA ILE A 102 -1.86 6.32 13.70
C ILE A 102 -0.69 7.20 13.27
N GLU A 103 0.48 6.97 13.87
CA GLU A 103 1.66 7.80 13.66
C GLU A 103 2.35 7.55 12.32
N ARG A 104 3.07 8.58 11.85
CA ARG A 104 3.95 8.52 10.69
C ARG A 104 5.28 9.24 10.95
N LEU A 105 6.33 8.64 10.45
CA LEU A 105 7.69 9.18 10.32
C LEU A 105 7.85 9.94 9.00
N SER A 106 7.19 9.53 7.90
CA SER A 106 7.24 10.14 6.55
C SER A 106 6.48 11.48 6.44
N LYS A 107 6.72 12.40 7.38
CA LYS A 107 6.04 13.70 7.42
C LYS A 107 6.31 14.51 6.15
N GLY A 108 5.24 14.96 5.50
CA GLY A 108 5.32 15.87 4.35
C GLY A 108 5.52 15.20 2.99
N ILE A 109 5.69 13.87 2.94
CA ILE A 109 5.66 13.13 1.67
C ILE A 109 4.19 12.89 1.32
N ASP A 110 3.74 13.26 0.12
CA ASP A 110 2.46 12.88 -0.47
C ASP A 110 2.66 12.04 -1.74
N GLY A 111 1.58 11.62 -2.41
CA GLY A 111 1.71 10.80 -3.62
C GLY A 111 2.44 11.52 -4.77
N ILE A 112 2.37 12.86 -4.83
CA ILE A 112 3.12 13.67 -5.81
C ILE A 112 4.60 13.71 -5.43
N GLU A 113 4.90 13.83 -4.14
CA GLU A 113 6.27 13.78 -3.65
C GLU A 113 6.89 12.40 -3.84
N ALA A 114 6.15 11.31 -3.63
CA ALA A 114 6.59 9.95 -3.94
C ALA A 114 6.99 9.79 -5.43
N MET A 115 6.17 10.32 -6.35
CA MET A 115 6.51 10.40 -7.77
C MET A 115 7.80 11.19 -8.04
N ARG A 116 8.04 12.30 -7.32
CA ARG A 116 9.27 13.12 -7.46
C ARG A 116 10.50 12.40 -6.91
N LEU A 117 10.37 11.71 -5.79
CA LEU A 117 11.44 10.88 -5.21
C LEU A 117 11.87 9.80 -6.20
N TRP A 118 10.92 9.13 -6.85
CA TRP A 118 11.23 8.19 -7.92
C TRP A 118 11.97 8.83 -9.10
N GLU A 119 11.52 10.00 -9.57
CA GLU A 119 12.21 10.70 -10.67
C GLU A 119 13.64 11.10 -10.31
N ARG A 120 13.88 11.54 -9.06
CA ARG A 120 15.23 11.86 -8.57
C ARG A 120 16.12 10.63 -8.60
N PHE A 121 15.64 9.52 -8.03
CA PHE A 121 16.38 8.25 -8.05
C PHE A 121 16.67 7.81 -9.50
N ARG A 122 15.65 7.79 -10.37
CA ARG A 122 15.77 7.33 -11.75
C ARG A 122 16.76 8.16 -12.57
N ARG A 123 16.75 9.48 -12.43
CA ARG A 123 17.57 10.40 -13.24
C ARG A 123 18.98 10.59 -12.70
N TYR A 124 19.13 10.61 -11.38
CA TYR A 124 20.36 11.04 -10.72
C TYR A 124 20.99 9.96 -9.85
N ARG A 125 20.41 8.75 -9.77
CA ARG A 125 20.82 7.69 -8.83
C ARG A 125 20.85 8.18 -7.39
N ASP A 126 19.86 9.00 -7.05
CA ASP A 126 19.67 9.57 -5.72
C ASP A 126 19.11 8.49 -4.77
N GLU A 127 20.01 7.77 -4.09
CA GLU A 127 19.66 6.67 -3.18
C GLU A 127 18.89 7.15 -1.94
N GLU A 128 19.13 8.38 -1.47
CA GLU A 128 18.37 8.97 -0.36
C GLU A 128 16.91 9.22 -0.75
N ALA A 129 16.67 9.62 -2.00
CA ALA A 129 15.33 9.74 -2.53
C ALA A 129 14.62 8.38 -2.60
N LEU A 130 15.32 7.33 -3.05
CA LEU A 130 14.77 5.98 -3.03
C LEU A 130 14.47 5.51 -1.61
N GLN A 131 15.40 5.71 -0.67
CA GLN A 131 15.19 5.34 0.73
C GLN A 131 13.95 6.02 1.33
N SER A 132 13.77 7.31 1.03
CA SER A 132 12.59 8.08 1.48
C SER A 132 11.29 7.56 0.86
N LEU A 133 11.31 7.16 -0.42
CA LEU A 133 10.18 6.54 -1.11
C LEU A 133 9.83 5.17 -0.50
N LEU A 134 10.84 4.36 -0.18
CA LEU A 134 10.64 3.04 0.41
C LEU A 134 10.11 3.15 1.84
N GLU A 135 10.61 4.09 2.65
CA GLU A 135 10.06 4.34 3.99
C GLU A 135 8.60 4.79 3.91
N TYR A 136 8.30 5.69 2.97
CA TYR A 136 6.94 6.14 2.71
C TYR A 136 5.97 4.98 2.42
N ASN A 137 6.30 4.15 1.43
CA ASN A 137 5.50 2.98 1.05
C ASN A 137 5.44 1.90 2.15
N ARG A 138 6.52 1.74 2.92
CA ARG A 138 6.56 0.84 4.09
C ARG A 138 5.52 1.27 5.13
N GLU A 139 5.44 2.56 5.43
CA GLU A 139 4.43 3.08 6.35
C GLU A 139 3.02 2.88 5.83
N ASP A 140 2.77 3.06 4.53
CA ASP A 140 1.45 2.79 3.95
C ASP A 140 1.01 1.34 4.24
N VAL A 141 1.84 0.33 3.95
CA VAL A 141 1.44 -1.08 4.18
C VAL A 141 1.39 -1.49 5.65
N VAL A 142 2.26 -0.96 6.51
CA VAL A 142 2.22 -1.23 7.95
C VAL A 142 1.01 -0.55 8.59
N ASN A 143 0.68 0.67 8.17
CA ASN A 143 -0.45 1.40 8.73
C ASN A 143 -1.79 0.86 8.26
N LEU A 144 -1.89 0.20 7.10
CA LEU A 144 -3.09 -0.56 6.74
C LEU A 144 -3.41 -1.65 7.77
N TYR A 145 -2.40 -2.32 8.33
CA TYR A 145 -2.58 -3.30 9.41
C TYR A 145 -3.09 -2.64 10.70
N LEU A 146 -2.51 -1.49 11.08
CA LEU A 146 -2.96 -0.73 12.24
C LEU A 146 -4.38 -0.19 12.05
N LEU A 147 -4.69 0.28 10.84
CA LEU A 147 -6.03 0.77 10.47
C LEU A 147 -7.07 -0.33 10.59
N GLU A 148 -6.79 -1.54 10.11
CA GLU A 148 -7.71 -2.68 10.26
C GLU A 148 -8.00 -2.94 11.75
N ALA A 149 -6.95 -2.99 12.60
CA ALA A 149 -7.11 -3.18 14.03
C ALA A 149 -7.94 -2.07 14.70
N CYS A 150 -7.76 -0.82 14.27
CA CYS A 150 -8.59 0.30 14.73
C CYS A 150 -10.06 0.14 14.33
N LEU A 151 -10.32 -0.28 13.08
CA LEU A 151 -11.69 -0.50 12.57
C LEU A 151 -12.39 -1.66 13.28
N GLU A 152 -11.68 -2.74 13.60
CA GLU A 152 -12.20 -3.88 14.37
C GLU A 152 -12.62 -3.42 15.78
N ARG A 153 -11.77 -2.67 16.48
CA ARG A 153 -12.10 -2.09 17.81
C ARG A 153 -13.29 -1.12 17.79
N ILE A 154 -13.48 -0.38 16.69
CA ILE A 154 -14.64 0.52 16.53
C ILE A 154 -15.93 -0.29 16.39
N GLN A 155 -15.88 -1.44 15.72
CA GLN A 155 -17.03 -2.32 15.52
C GLN A 155 -17.41 -3.03 16.82
N GLU A 156 -16.43 -3.55 17.57
CA GLU A 156 -16.66 -4.19 18.87
C GLU A 156 -17.35 -3.27 19.90
N LYS A 157 -17.12 -1.96 19.84
CA LYS A 157 -17.76 -0.99 20.75
C LYS A 157 -19.22 -0.68 20.40
N LYS A 158 -19.69 -1.11 19.23
CA LYS A 158 -21.06 -0.87 18.75
C LYS A 158 -21.99 -2.04 19.03
N ASP A 159 -21.43 -3.22 19.30
CA ASP A 159 -22.14 -4.43 19.73
C ASP A 159 -22.30 -4.46 21.26
#